data_AF-A0AA96D9C2-F1
#
_entry.id   AF-A0AA96D9C2-F1
#
_cell.length_a   1.000
_cell.length_b   1.000
_cell.length_c   1.000
_cell.angle_alpha   90.00
_cell.angle_beta   90.00
_cell.angle_gamma   90.00
#
_symmetry.space_group_name_H-M   'P 1'
#
loop_
_entity.id
_entity.type
_entity.pdbx_description
1 polymer ?
#
loop_
_entity_poly.entity_id
_entity_poly.type
_entity_poly.pdbx_seq_one_letter_code
_entity_poly.pdbx_strand_id
1 'polypeptide(L)'
;MKKDAILSEDRKYRYVLSRIWDESKPLVVIIGLNPSTADEKDDDNTIKKCINFSKNWGYGGLYMLNLFAFRATAPSDMFNASSPIGEENSKYIEKYSKLSDKVICAWGNNGNFKNRSKEVLLNIENKFYLKLNKTGEPAHPLYLNKNLIPIKF
;
A
#
# COMPACT_ATOMS: atom_id res chain seq x y z
N MET A 1 3.34 -18.55 6.51
CA MET A 1 3.46 -17.15 6.04
C MET A 1 3.77 -16.28 7.24
N LYS A 2 4.90 -15.56 7.20
CA LYS A 2 5.29 -14.57 8.21
C LYS A 2 4.39 -13.33 8.08
N LYS A 3 3.79 -12.92 9.19
CA LYS A 3 2.95 -11.72 9.31
C LYS A 3 3.60 -10.77 10.30
N ASP A 4 3.70 -9.50 9.94
CA ASP A 4 4.26 -8.46 10.80
C ASP A 4 3.63 -7.11 10.47
N ALA A 5 3.73 -6.15 11.39
CA ALA A 5 3.27 -4.78 11.21
C ALA A 5 4.17 -3.80 11.97
N ILE A 6 4.54 -2.69 11.32
CA ILE A 6 5.23 -1.57 11.97
C ILE A 6 4.20 -0.48 12.22
N LEU A 7 3.95 -0.20 13.50
CA LEU A 7 2.97 0.77 13.99
C LEU A 7 3.66 1.84 14.84
N SER A 8 3.01 2.99 14.99
CA SER A 8 3.37 3.95 16.06
C SER A 8 3.10 3.32 17.44
N GLU A 9 3.76 3.84 18.46
CA GLU A 9 3.59 3.38 19.86
C GLU A 9 2.13 3.47 20.33
N ASP A 10 1.45 4.57 19.97
CA ASP A 10 0.02 4.76 20.25
C ASP A 10 -0.92 3.98 19.29
N ARG A 11 -0.34 3.21 18.37
CA ARG A 11 -1.02 2.41 17.33
C ARG A 11 -1.98 3.21 16.44
N LYS A 12 -1.91 4.55 16.41
CA LYS A 12 -2.72 5.39 15.50
C LYS A 12 -2.24 5.31 14.06
N TYR A 13 -0.96 5.05 13.85
CA TYR A 13 -0.34 4.96 12.54
C TYR A 13 0.13 3.54 12.27
N ARG A 14 -0.14 3.03 11.06
CA ARG A 14 0.47 1.80 10.54
C ARG A 14 1.32 2.16 9.33
N TYR A 15 2.63 2.07 9.50
CA TYR A 15 3.59 2.40 8.45
C TYR A 15 3.77 1.26 7.46
N VAL A 16 3.84 0.02 7.97
CA VAL A 16 4.11 -1.16 7.15
C VAL A 16 3.25 -2.33 7.63
N LEU A 17 2.74 -3.12 6.69
CA LEU A 17 2.20 -4.46 6.95
C LEU A 17 2.92 -5.46 6.04
N SER A 18 3.46 -6.52 6.62
CA SER A 18 4.25 -7.53 5.91
C SER A 18 3.49 -8.85 5.81
N ARG A 19 3.51 -9.46 4.62
CA ARG A 19 2.99 -10.81 4.36
C ARG A 19 3.97 -11.57 3.47
N ILE A 20 4.78 -12.44 4.07
CA ILE A 20 5.86 -13.16 3.37
C ILE A 20 5.62 -14.66 3.47
N TRP A 21 5.42 -15.33 2.33
CA TRP A 21 5.15 -16.77 2.26
C TRP A 21 6.34 -17.57 1.71
N ASP A 22 7.29 -16.93 1.04
CA ASP A 22 8.50 -17.56 0.49
C ASP A 22 9.65 -16.54 0.50
N GLU A 23 10.59 -16.68 1.44
CA GLU A 23 11.72 -15.76 1.60
C GLU A 23 12.80 -15.94 0.52
N SER A 24 12.72 -16.99 -0.31
CA SER A 24 13.66 -17.22 -1.42
C SER A 24 13.33 -16.41 -2.69
N LYS A 25 12.17 -15.73 -2.70
CA LYS A 25 11.64 -14.99 -3.84
C LYS A 25 11.61 -13.48 -3.58
N PRO A 26 11.63 -12.64 -4.63
CA PRO A 26 11.52 -11.20 -4.47
C PRO A 26 10.19 -10.80 -3.80
N LEU A 27 10.18 -9.60 -3.23
CA LEU A 27 9.00 -8.98 -2.61
C LEU A 27 8.53 -7.79 -3.43
N VAL A 28 7.24 -7.46 -3.30
CA VAL A 28 6.60 -6.32 -3.95
C VAL A 28 5.98 -5.38 -2.93
N VAL A 29 6.06 -4.07 -3.15
CA VAL A 29 5.28 -3.09 -2.39
C VAL A 29 3.94 -2.84 -3.08
N ILE A 30 2.88 -2.72 -2.29
CA ILE A 30 1.61 -2.17 -2.75
C ILE A 30 1.26 -0.97 -1.85
N ILE A 31 1.01 0.19 -2.46
CA ILE A 31 0.67 1.44 -1.77
C ILE A 31 -0.84 1.70 -1.92
N GLY A 32 -1.56 1.58 -0.80
CA GLY A 32 -2.98 1.94 -0.68
C GLY A 32 -3.20 3.38 -0.21
N LEU A 33 -4.46 3.73 0.08
CA LEU A 33 -4.82 5.06 0.55
C LEU A 33 -4.46 5.25 2.02
N ASN A 34 -5.12 4.51 2.90
CA ASN A 34 -4.94 4.53 4.34
C ASN A 34 -5.17 3.13 4.91
N PRO A 35 -4.49 2.78 6.02
CA PRO A 35 -4.70 1.50 6.67
C PRO A 35 -6.10 1.45 7.31
N SER A 36 -6.78 0.32 7.11
CA SER A 36 -7.95 -0.09 7.87
C SER A 36 -7.53 -0.64 9.24
N THR A 37 -8.46 -1.26 9.98
CA THR A 37 -8.17 -1.96 11.24
C THR A 37 -7.34 -3.23 11.07
N ALA A 38 -7.11 -3.73 9.84
CA ALA A 38 -6.28 -4.91 9.58
C ALA A 38 -4.92 -4.78 10.31
N ASP A 39 -4.69 -5.67 11.26
CA ASP A 39 -3.51 -5.68 12.12
C ASP A 39 -2.58 -6.84 11.75
N GLU A 40 -1.60 -7.13 12.60
CA GLU A 40 -0.69 -8.27 12.46
C GLU A 40 -1.42 -9.64 12.38
N LYS A 41 -2.69 -9.73 12.79
CA LYS A 41 -3.44 -11.01 12.88
C LYS A 41 -4.35 -11.23 11.67
N ASP A 42 -5.19 -10.25 11.33
CA ASP A 42 -6.29 -10.44 10.37
C ASP A 42 -6.07 -9.78 9.00
N ASP A 43 -6.38 -10.55 7.94
CA ASP A 43 -6.30 -10.09 6.56
C ASP A 43 -7.69 -9.67 6.06
N ASP A 44 -7.88 -8.38 5.81
CA ASP A 44 -9.08 -7.87 5.15
C ASP A 44 -9.14 -8.27 3.66
N ASN A 45 -10.26 -8.00 3.00
CA ASN A 45 -10.46 -8.38 1.59
C ASN A 45 -9.44 -7.71 0.65
N THR A 46 -8.95 -6.51 0.98
CA THR A 46 -7.93 -5.80 0.21
C THR A 46 -6.59 -6.52 0.33
N ILE A 47 -6.17 -6.89 1.55
CA ILE A 47 -4.92 -7.63 1.76
C ILE A 47 -4.97 -9.00 1.08
N LYS A 48 -6.07 -9.75 1.22
CA LYS A 48 -6.26 -11.03 0.51
C LYS A 48 -6.13 -10.87 -1.00
N LYS A 49 -6.72 -9.80 -1.56
CA LYS A 49 -6.63 -9.48 -2.98
C LYS A 49 -5.19 -9.19 -3.41
N CYS A 50 -4.48 -8.36 -2.64
CA CYS A 50 -3.08 -8.03 -2.85
C CYS A 50 -2.18 -9.28 -2.79
N ILE A 51 -2.37 -10.17 -1.82
CA ILE A 51 -1.64 -11.44 -1.71
C ILE A 51 -1.82 -12.27 -2.98
N ASN A 52 -3.05 -12.40 -3.47
CA ASN A 52 -3.33 -13.18 -4.68
C ASN A 52 -2.68 -12.58 -5.92
N PHE A 53 -2.72 -11.26 -6.08
CA PHE A 53 -2.00 -10.57 -7.14
C PHE A 53 -0.49 -10.85 -7.09
N SER A 54 0.13 -10.63 -5.93
CA SER A 54 1.57 -10.86 -5.73
C SER A 54 1.98 -12.30 -6.00
N LYS A 55 1.16 -13.29 -5.57
CA LYS A 55 1.39 -14.71 -5.91
C LYS A 55 1.31 -14.98 -7.41
N ASN A 56 0.31 -14.42 -8.09
CA ASN A 56 0.14 -14.58 -9.54
C ASN A 56 1.31 -13.98 -10.34
N TRP A 57 1.94 -12.94 -9.82
CA TRP A 57 3.14 -12.35 -10.42
C TRP A 57 4.45 -13.04 -10.02
N GLY A 58 4.38 -14.12 -9.22
CA GLY A 58 5.54 -14.92 -8.83
C GLY A 58 6.33 -14.41 -7.63
N TYR A 59 5.82 -13.45 -6.86
CA TYR A 59 6.50 -12.94 -5.67
C TYR A 59 6.42 -13.87 -4.46
N GLY A 60 7.38 -13.73 -3.55
CA GLY A 60 7.46 -14.44 -2.28
C GLY A 60 6.70 -13.78 -1.14
N GLY A 61 6.28 -12.53 -1.34
CA GLY A 61 5.57 -11.76 -0.33
C GLY A 61 5.28 -10.34 -0.78
N LEU A 62 4.62 -9.59 0.08
CA LEU A 62 4.37 -8.17 -0.13
C LEU A 62 4.52 -7.34 1.15
N TYR A 63 4.86 -6.08 0.93
CA TYR A 63 4.69 -5.00 1.91
C TYR A 63 3.51 -4.14 1.49
N MET A 64 2.53 -3.98 2.38
CA MET A 64 1.43 -3.05 2.19
C MET A 64 1.77 -1.75 2.92
N LEU A 65 1.93 -0.68 2.14
CA LEU A 65 2.14 0.69 2.61
C LEU A 65 0.91 1.52 2.26
N ASN A 66 0.84 2.76 2.74
CA ASN A 66 -0.29 3.65 2.45
C ASN A 66 0.20 5.10 2.27
N LEU A 67 -0.48 5.86 1.41
CA LEU A 67 -0.23 7.29 1.26
C LEU A 67 -0.33 8.03 2.59
N PHE A 68 -1.28 7.61 3.43
CA PHE A 68 -1.54 8.11 4.78
C PHE A 68 -1.41 6.97 5.77
N ALA A 69 -0.60 7.12 6.82
CA ALA A 69 -0.42 6.06 7.81
C ALA A 69 -1.55 6.01 8.86
N PHE A 70 -2.38 7.05 8.96
CA PHE A 70 -3.44 7.10 9.97
C PHE A 70 -4.47 5.98 9.76
N ARG A 71 -4.70 5.18 10.81
CA ARG A 71 -5.60 4.04 10.78
C ARG A 71 -7.05 4.49 10.92
N ALA A 72 -7.84 4.18 9.89
CA ALA A 72 -9.26 4.48 9.85
C ALA A 72 -9.98 3.50 8.92
N THR A 73 -11.15 3.02 9.34
CA THR A 73 -12.01 2.19 8.47
C THR A 73 -12.61 3.04 7.35
N ALA A 74 -13.07 4.24 7.67
CA ALA A 74 -13.62 5.18 6.70
C ALA A 74 -12.54 6.22 6.31
N PRO A 75 -12.30 6.47 5.01
CA PRO A 75 -11.36 7.51 4.58
C PRO A 75 -11.72 8.92 5.09
N SER A 76 -13.01 9.18 5.38
CA SER A 76 -13.47 10.44 5.98
C SER A 76 -12.76 10.76 7.29
N ASP A 77 -12.52 9.75 8.14
CA ASP A 77 -11.89 9.96 9.44
C ASP A 77 -10.40 10.26 9.26
N MET A 78 -9.77 9.67 8.25
CA MET A 78 -8.42 10.02 7.84
C MET A 78 -8.35 11.46 7.30
N PHE A 79 -9.30 11.91 6.49
CA PHE A 79 -9.31 13.30 6.00
C PHE A 79 -9.46 14.33 7.13
N ASN A 80 -10.18 13.96 8.21
CA ASN A 80 -10.43 14.81 9.37
C ASN A 80 -9.33 14.73 10.44
N ALA A 81 -8.39 13.80 10.34
CA ALA A 81 -7.27 13.70 11.27
C ALA A 81 -6.34 14.92 11.12
N SER A 82 -5.78 15.39 12.23
CA SER A 82 -4.84 16.51 12.24
C SER A 82 -3.54 16.20 11.48
N SER A 83 -3.03 14.97 11.63
CA SER A 83 -1.76 14.52 11.05
C SER A 83 -1.93 13.20 10.27
N PRO A 84 -2.72 13.16 9.18
CA PRO A 84 -3.12 11.89 8.54
C PRO A 84 -1.96 11.14 7.88
N ILE A 85 -0.92 11.87 7.46
CA ILE A 85 0.26 11.29 6.80
C ILE A 85 1.02 10.40 7.78
N GLY A 86 1.16 10.84 9.04
CA GLY A 86 2.07 10.24 10.03
C GLY A 86 3.53 10.67 9.79
N GLU A 87 4.20 11.14 10.83
CA GLU A 87 5.54 11.77 10.75
C GLU A 87 6.59 10.89 10.05
N GLU A 88 6.65 9.60 10.41
CA GLU A 88 7.63 8.66 9.85
C GLU A 88 7.20 8.04 8.51
N ASN A 89 5.99 8.31 8.01
CA ASN A 89 5.42 7.52 6.91
C ASN A 89 6.22 7.62 5.61
N SER A 90 6.69 8.82 5.24
CA SER A 90 7.51 8.99 4.03
C SER A 90 8.82 8.19 4.10
N LYS A 91 9.45 8.09 5.28
CA LYS A 91 10.68 7.30 5.48
C LYS A 91 10.42 5.81 5.23
N TYR A 92 9.30 5.29 5.71
CA TYR A 92 8.91 3.90 5.47
C TYR A 92 8.54 3.63 4.01
N ILE A 93 7.83 4.56 3.35
CA ILE A 93 7.55 4.48 1.91
C ILE A 93 8.85 4.37 1.11
N GLU A 94 9.80 5.29 1.35
CA GLU A 94 11.08 5.30 0.64
C GLU A 94 11.89 4.01 0.89
N LYS A 95 12.06 3.64 2.17
CA LYS A 95 12.82 2.46 2.57
C LYS A 95 12.29 1.19 1.91
N TYR A 96 10.99 0.94 2.04
CA TYR A 96 10.41 -0.32 1.57
C TYR A 96 10.23 -0.36 0.05
N SER A 97 10.08 0.80 -0.59
CA SER A 97 10.12 0.91 -2.06
C SER A 97 11.48 0.48 -2.60
N LYS A 98 12.60 0.89 -1.97
CA LYS A 98 13.96 0.50 -2.37
C LYS A 98 14.28 -0.98 -2.09
N LEU A 99 13.65 -1.59 -1.09
CA LEU A 99 13.85 -3.01 -0.73
C LEU A 99 13.04 -3.98 -1.60
N SER A 100 12.20 -3.49 -2.50
CA SER A 100 11.25 -4.30 -3.26
C SER A 100 11.50 -4.20 -4.76
N ASP A 101 11.16 -5.25 -5.51
CA ASP A 101 11.38 -5.29 -6.96
C ASP A 101 10.47 -4.28 -7.70
N LYS A 102 9.23 -4.09 -7.21
CA LYS A 102 8.25 -3.15 -7.78
C LYS A 102 7.44 -2.46 -6.70
N VAL A 103 6.97 -1.26 -7.04
CA VAL A 103 6.03 -0.49 -6.23
C VAL A 103 4.72 -0.36 -6.99
N ILE A 104 3.68 -1.08 -6.55
CA ILE A 104 2.35 -1.03 -7.14
C ILE A 104 1.53 0.05 -6.44
N CYS A 105 1.15 1.08 -7.18
CA CYS A 105 0.28 2.15 -6.72
C CYS A 105 -1.18 1.72 -6.87
N ALA A 106 -1.98 1.82 -5.81
CA ALA A 106 -3.37 1.30 -5.79
C ALA A 106 -4.27 2.02 -4.77
N TRP A 107 -4.14 3.34 -4.63
CA TRP A 107 -4.80 4.14 -3.59
C TRP A 107 -6.18 4.71 -3.96
N GLY A 108 -6.65 4.53 -5.18
CA GLY A 108 -7.97 5.02 -5.62
C GLY A 108 -8.05 6.54 -5.81
N ASN A 109 -9.25 7.06 -6.05
CA ASN A 109 -9.46 8.45 -6.48
C ASN A 109 -9.02 9.52 -5.47
N ASN A 110 -8.90 9.17 -4.19
CA ASN A 110 -8.63 10.13 -3.12
C ASN A 110 -7.12 10.31 -2.86
N GLY A 111 -6.24 9.75 -3.69
CA GLY A 111 -4.80 9.87 -3.51
C GLY A 111 -4.28 11.30 -3.53
N ASN A 112 -4.92 12.18 -4.32
CA ASN A 112 -4.53 13.58 -4.44
C ASN A 112 -4.87 14.45 -3.20
N PHE A 113 -5.53 13.90 -2.17
CA PHE A 113 -5.73 14.64 -0.93
C PHE A 113 -4.38 15.17 -0.42
N LYS A 114 -4.31 16.47 -0.09
CA LYS A 114 -3.05 17.16 0.28
C LYS A 114 -1.89 16.99 -0.73
N ASN A 115 -2.16 16.77 -2.02
CA ASN A 115 -1.18 16.47 -3.07
C ASN A 115 -0.32 15.21 -2.79
N ARG A 116 -0.81 14.29 -1.95
CA ARG A 116 0.01 13.19 -1.42
C ARG A 116 0.44 12.18 -2.50
N SER A 117 -0.46 11.80 -3.42
CA SER A 117 -0.13 10.89 -4.53
C SER A 117 1.02 11.44 -5.38
N LYS A 118 0.97 12.74 -5.73
CA LYS A 118 2.02 13.41 -6.50
C LYS A 118 3.37 13.42 -5.76
N GLU A 119 3.37 13.77 -4.47
CA GLU A 119 4.59 13.77 -3.65
C GLU A 119 5.22 12.36 -3.59
N VAL A 120 4.42 11.33 -3.32
CA VAL A 120 4.92 9.96 -3.25
C VAL A 120 5.45 9.49 -4.61
N LEU A 121 4.73 9.76 -5.71
CA LEU A 121 5.15 9.37 -7.06
C LEU A 121 6.50 9.98 -7.48
N LEU A 122 6.85 11.17 -6.99
CA LEU A 122 8.14 11.81 -7.26
C LEU A 122 9.30 11.16 -6.49
N ASN A 123 9.02 10.54 -5.34
CA ASN A 123 10.04 10.00 -4.44
C ASN A 123 10.22 8.47 -4.53
N ILE A 124 9.45 7.79 -5.38
CA ILE A 124 9.56 6.34 -5.61
C ILE A 124 9.98 6.01 -7.05
N GLU A 125 10.85 5.01 -7.14
CA GLU A 125 11.31 4.39 -8.39
C GLU A 125 10.54 3.10 -8.67
N ASN A 126 10.71 2.53 -9.87
CA ASN A 126 10.06 1.26 -10.28
C ASN A 126 8.57 1.20 -9.91
N LYS A 127 7.87 2.30 -10.17
CA LYS A 127 6.44 2.47 -9.90
C LYS A 127 5.59 1.89 -11.04
N PHE A 128 4.56 1.15 -10.65
CA PHE A 128 3.59 0.52 -11.53
C PHE A 128 2.17 0.75 -11.01
N TYR A 129 1.18 0.51 -11.85
CA TYR A 129 -0.24 0.47 -11.49
C TYR A 129 -0.91 -0.73 -12.19
N LEU A 130 -2.12 -1.11 -11.74
CA LEU A 130 -2.91 -2.17 -12.40
C LEU A 130 -3.96 -1.62 -13.36
N LYS A 131 -4.52 -0.46 -13.01
CA LYS A 131 -5.49 0.28 -13.80
C LYS A 131 -5.50 1.73 -13.33
N LEU A 132 -5.68 2.69 -14.23
CA LEU A 132 -5.97 4.07 -13.87
C LEU A 132 -7.48 4.33 -13.91
N ASN A 133 -7.96 5.09 -12.93
CA ASN A 133 -9.30 5.66 -12.96
C ASN A 133 -9.36 6.83 -13.95
N LYS A 134 -10.58 7.31 -14.25
CA LYS A 134 -10.76 8.50 -15.11
C LYS A 134 -10.08 9.75 -14.56
N THR A 135 -9.84 9.80 -13.24
CA THR A 135 -9.11 10.88 -12.56
C THR A 135 -7.60 10.84 -12.79
N GLY A 136 -7.07 9.79 -13.44
CA GLY A 136 -5.63 9.55 -13.55
C GLY A 136 -5.01 8.85 -12.33
N GLU A 137 -5.79 8.62 -11.26
CA GLU A 137 -5.30 7.94 -10.07
C GLU A 137 -5.35 6.40 -10.21
N PRO A 138 -4.37 5.65 -9.66
CA PRO A 138 -4.38 4.20 -9.65
C PRO A 138 -5.59 3.61 -8.92
N ALA A 139 -6.28 2.69 -9.57
CA ALA A 139 -7.49 2.08 -9.03
C ALA A 139 -7.21 1.21 -7.78
N HIS A 140 -8.15 1.23 -6.84
CA HIS A 140 -8.10 0.38 -5.65
C HIS A 140 -8.20 -1.11 -6.06
N PRO A 141 -7.42 -2.03 -5.46
CA PRO A 141 -7.25 -3.37 -6.01
C PRO A 141 -8.45 -4.29 -5.80
N LEU A 142 -9.28 -4.03 -4.78
CA LEU A 142 -10.36 -4.92 -4.31
C LEU A 142 -11.26 -5.44 -5.44
N TYR A 143 -11.66 -4.56 -6.36
CA TYR A 143 -12.62 -4.87 -7.43
C TYR A 143 -11.98 -5.12 -8.80
N LEU A 144 -10.64 -5.17 -8.87
CA LEU A 144 -9.94 -5.40 -10.14
C LEU A 144 -9.92 -6.89 -10.50
N ASN A 145 -9.80 -7.20 -11.80
CA ASN A 145 -9.62 -8.58 -12.25
C ASN A 145 -8.29 -9.15 -11.70
N LYS A 146 -8.33 -10.36 -11.14
CA LYS A 146 -7.16 -11.03 -10.52
C LYS A 146 -6.01 -11.34 -11.49
N ASN A 147 -6.27 -11.30 -12.80
CA ASN A 147 -5.30 -11.61 -13.86
C ASN A 147 -4.59 -10.37 -14.41
N LEU A 148 -4.83 -9.17 -13.88
CA LEU A 148 -4.11 -7.98 -14.32
C LEU A 148 -2.62 -8.10 -13.99
N ILE A 149 -1.80 -7.59 -14.91
CA ILE A 149 -0.35 -7.47 -14.75
C ILE A 149 0.02 -6.00 -14.47
N PRO A 150 1.09 -5.74 -13.70
CA PRO A 150 1.57 -4.38 -13.46
C PRO A 150 1.98 -3.65 -14.75
N ILE A 151 1.50 -2.42 -14.91
CA ILE A 151 1.86 -1.50 -16.00
C ILE A 151 2.75 -0.41 -15.41
N LYS A 152 3.89 -0.12 -16.06
CA LYS A 152 4.84 0.90 -15.59
C LYS A 152 4.21 2.30 -15.73
N PHE A 153 4.47 3.17 -14.75
CA PHE A 153 4.17 4.61 -14.89
C PHE A 153 5.05 5.27 -15.94
#